data_AF-A0A514WZQ6-F1
#
_entry.id   AF-A0A514WZQ6-F1
#
_cell.length_a   1.000
_cell.length_b   1.000
_cell.length_c   1.000
_cell.angle_alpha   90.00
_cell.angle_beta   90.00
_cell.angle_gamma   90.00
#
_symmetry.space_group_name_H-M   'P 1'
#
loop_
_entity.id
_entity.type
_entity.pdbx_description
1 polymer ?
#
loop_
_entity_poly.entity_id
_entity_poly.type
_entity_poly.pdbx_seq_one_letter_code
_entity_poly.pdbx_strand_id
1 'polypeptide(L)'
;MLKVGQLLKFVSDLNPQNTPTRLSFFNFLRGFPHADDVLTPELIEMFFNYCMDYPHWASNKQQLGHEVQFLLENFNSFYQQKFDLAPIRFPQHTQIIEIEQASDLLDAVGSYVKAMVSEGDKFRILPDQNKRVVAIILRADKSLEVRTFDRKFTIRKGALEPLRNDLVLYYTPELELSSHHTHKIEVAPYITAQFRVMNDKISGVLMRGYVFQKLLEMKNEPLQETTRVLFPIKRLEQFFLDRRTDPYYQDLISQLERTAALIQQGDVEALKWANIILSKADTALDNIFLGDKLMTLLARDLRHALGEHNRKNISSSAISSDILITQQLPEADEECLKIAPLKEFDLTN
;
A
#
# COMPACT_ATOMS: atom_id res chain seq x y z
N MET A 1 -21.37 19.73 17.22
CA MET A 1 -21.02 18.49 16.50
C MET A 1 -19.74 17.98 17.12
N LEU A 2 -19.73 16.72 17.54
CA LEU A 2 -18.57 16.10 18.16
C LEU A 2 -17.47 15.89 17.11
N LYS A 3 -16.23 16.07 17.54
CA LYS A 3 -15.02 15.91 16.72
C LYS A 3 -14.29 14.64 17.09
N VAL A 4 -13.59 14.04 16.13
CA VAL A 4 -12.76 12.85 16.36
C VAL A 4 -11.72 13.09 17.45
N GLY A 5 -11.11 14.28 17.48
CA GLY A 5 -10.13 14.65 18.50
C GLY A 5 -10.66 14.60 19.94
N GLN A 6 -11.97 14.83 20.14
CA GLN A 6 -12.60 14.72 21.47
C GLN A 6 -12.67 13.25 21.92
N LEU A 7 -13.08 12.35 21.01
CA LEU A 7 -13.12 10.91 21.29
C LEU A 7 -11.71 10.34 21.46
N LEU A 8 -10.76 10.75 20.61
CA LEU A 8 -9.37 10.33 20.71
C LEU A 8 -8.75 10.71 22.06
N LYS A 9 -8.98 11.96 22.51
CA LYS A 9 -8.52 12.41 23.84
C LYS A 9 -9.16 11.58 24.95
N PHE A 10 -10.47 11.38 24.91
CA PHE A 10 -11.19 10.56 25.89
C PHE A 10 -10.63 9.14 25.99
N VAL A 11 -10.41 8.47 24.86
CA VAL A 11 -9.84 7.10 24.85
C VAL A 11 -8.39 7.11 25.36
N SER A 12 -7.60 8.15 25.06
CA SER A 12 -6.24 8.32 25.58
C SER A 12 -6.21 8.41 27.11
N ASP A 13 -7.16 9.13 27.70
CA ASP A 13 -7.25 9.34 29.16
C ASP A 13 -7.65 8.05 29.91
N LEU A 14 -8.25 7.06 29.23
CA LEU A 14 -8.66 5.77 29.79
C LEU A 14 -7.57 4.68 29.77
N ASN A 15 -6.31 5.06 29.52
CA ASN A 15 -5.17 4.17 29.30
C ASN A 15 -5.43 3.11 28.22
N PRO A 16 -5.19 3.44 26.93
CA PRO A 16 -5.54 2.56 25.81
C PRO A 16 -4.78 1.21 25.80
N GLN A 17 -3.67 1.09 26.55
CA GLN A 17 -2.88 -0.15 26.64
C GLN A 17 -3.54 -1.25 27.48
N ASN A 18 -4.62 -0.93 28.21
CA ASN A 18 -5.28 -1.87 29.11
C ASN A 18 -5.84 -3.11 28.38
N THR A 19 -6.33 -2.94 27.15
CA THR A 19 -6.87 -4.04 26.35
C THR A 19 -6.47 -3.90 24.88
N PRO A 20 -6.35 -5.01 24.13
CA PRO A 20 -6.10 -4.96 22.69
C PRO A 20 -7.17 -4.16 21.93
N THR A 21 -8.43 -4.21 22.39
CA THR A 21 -9.55 -3.49 21.78
C THR A 21 -9.35 -1.99 21.88
N ARG A 22 -9.11 -1.48 23.10
CA ARG A 22 -8.85 -0.05 23.34
C ARG A 22 -7.64 0.43 22.57
N LEU A 23 -6.56 -0.35 22.57
CA LEU A 23 -5.34 -0.02 21.85
C LEU A 23 -5.60 0.08 20.35
N SER A 24 -6.30 -0.91 19.77
CA SER A 24 -6.65 -0.93 18.35
C SER A 24 -7.54 0.27 17.98
N PHE A 25 -8.54 0.58 18.79
CA PHE A 25 -9.45 1.70 18.55
C PHE A 25 -8.73 3.04 18.66
N PHE A 26 -7.92 3.22 19.70
CA PHE A 26 -7.07 4.39 19.87
C PHE A 26 -6.14 4.60 18.68
N ASN A 27 -5.41 3.56 18.28
CA ASN A 27 -4.46 3.65 17.17
C ASN A 27 -5.18 3.94 15.84
N PHE A 28 -6.34 3.32 15.60
CA PHE A 28 -7.16 3.60 14.42
C PHE A 28 -7.59 5.07 14.37
N LEU A 29 -8.17 5.59 15.46
CA LEU A 29 -8.60 7.00 15.57
C LEU A 29 -7.43 7.98 15.45
N ARG A 30 -6.24 7.59 15.90
CA ARG A 30 -5.03 8.41 15.79
C ARG A 30 -4.43 8.39 14.39
N GLY A 31 -4.60 7.30 13.65
CA GLY A 31 -3.90 7.09 12.38
C GLY A 31 -4.70 7.48 11.14
N PHE A 32 -6.00 7.17 11.08
CA PHE A 32 -6.76 7.34 9.84
C PHE A 32 -7.55 8.66 9.78
N PRO A 33 -8.49 8.95 10.68
CA PRO A 33 -9.21 10.23 10.63
C PRO A 33 -8.34 11.40 11.12
N HIS A 34 -8.65 12.62 10.65
CA HIS A 34 -8.08 13.84 11.20
C HIS A 34 -8.81 14.22 12.51
N ALA A 35 -8.10 14.84 13.46
CA ALA A 35 -8.70 15.22 14.75
C ALA A 35 -9.88 16.21 14.60
N ASP A 36 -9.83 17.05 13.56
CA ASP A 36 -10.87 18.04 13.24
C ASP A 36 -12.04 17.47 12.43
N ASP A 37 -11.97 16.20 12.03
CA ASP A 37 -13.09 15.55 11.34
C ASP A 37 -14.28 15.42 12.28
N VAL A 38 -15.48 15.44 11.69
CA VAL A 38 -16.71 15.20 12.44
C VAL A 38 -16.74 13.72 12.85
N LEU A 39 -17.05 13.46 14.11
CA LEU A 39 -17.28 12.11 14.59
C LEU A 39 -18.61 11.60 14.03
N THR A 40 -18.57 10.56 13.19
CA THR A 40 -19.77 9.99 12.56
C THR A 40 -19.89 8.49 12.84
N PRO A 41 -21.11 7.92 12.78
CA PRO A 41 -21.34 6.47 12.87
C PRO A 41 -20.52 5.67 11.84
N GLU A 42 -20.39 6.21 10.63
CA GLU A 42 -19.66 5.58 9.52
C GLU A 42 -18.17 5.43 9.83
N LEU A 43 -17.57 6.36 10.58
CA LEU A 43 -16.19 6.25 11.04
C LEU A 43 -16.01 5.05 11.98
N ILE A 44 -16.97 4.83 12.88
CA ILE A 44 -16.94 3.69 13.82
C ILE A 44 -17.17 2.37 13.09
N GLU A 45 -18.10 2.35 12.13
CA GLU A 45 -18.28 1.18 11.27
C GLU A 45 -17.04 0.88 10.42
N MET A 46 -16.37 1.90 9.90
CA MET A 46 -15.11 1.75 9.17
C MET A 46 -14.06 1.09 10.07
N PHE A 47 -13.93 1.50 11.34
CA PHE A 47 -13.08 0.81 12.31
C PHE A 47 -13.42 -0.68 12.42
N PHE A 48 -14.70 -1.02 12.61
CA PHE A 48 -15.11 -2.41 12.72
C PHE A 48 -14.84 -3.20 11.44
N ASN A 49 -15.13 -2.64 10.27
CA ASN A 49 -14.85 -3.28 8.98
C ASN A 49 -13.36 -3.61 8.82
N TYR A 50 -12.49 -2.68 9.20
CA TYR A 50 -11.04 -2.92 9.20
C TYR A 50 -10.65 -4.01 10.19
N CYS A 51 -11.15 -3.96 11.42
CA CYS A 51 -10.89 -5.00 12.42
C CYS A 51 -11.30 -6.38 11.90
N MET A 52 -12.50 -6.49 11.35
CA MET A 52 -13.08 -7.74 10.90
C MET A 52 -12.32 -8.39 9.72
N ASP A 53 -11.43 -7.66 9.05
CA ASP A 53 -10.51 -8.24 8.08
C ASP A 53 -9.38 -9.06 8.75
N TYR A 54 -9.08 -8.82 10.03
CA TYR A 54 -8.06 -9.56 10.75
C TYR A 54 -8.64 -10.83 11.39
N PRO A 55 -8.00 -12.01 11.23
CA PRO A 55 -8.48 -13.26 11.82
C PRO A 55 -8.69 -13.19 13.34
N HIS A 56 -7.81 -12.46 14.05
CA HIS A 56 -7.92 -12.23 15.49
C HIS A 56 -9.27 -11.60 15.85
N TRP A 57 -9.64 -10.50 15.21
CA TRP A 57 -10.89 -9.78 15.51
C TRP A 57 -12.11 -10.49 14.96
N ALA A 58 -12.00 -11.16 13.81
CA ALA A 58 -13.08 -11.99 13.28
C ALA A 58 -13.52 -13.06 14.30
N SER A 59 -12.55 -13.67 14.98
CA SER A 59 -12.79 -14.67 16.03
C SER A 59 -13.27 -14.06 17.35
N ASN A 60 -12.89 -12.81 17.64
CA ASN A 60 -13.19 -12.11 18.91
C ASN A 60 -14.20 -10.94 18.75
N LYS A 61 -15.07 -11.02 17.74
CA LYS A 61 -15.94 -9.89 17.34
C LYS A 61 -16.92 -9.42 18.41
N GLN A 62 -17.36 -10.33 19.29
CA GLN A 62 -18.24 -9.98 20.42
C GLN A 62 -17.53 -9.10 21.43
N GLN A 63 -16.29 -9.45 21.81
CA GLN A 63 -15.48 -8.66 22.73
C GLN A 63 -15.19 -7.29 22.12
N LEU A 64 -14.78 -7.24 20.85
CA LEU A 64 -14.52 -6.00 20.12
C LEU A 64 -15.73 -5.06 20.16
N GLY A 65 -16.91 -5.58 19.80
CA GLY A 65 -18.14 -4.81 19.73
C GLY A 65 -18.60 -4.29 21.08
N HIS A 66 -18.68 -5.16 22.11
CA HIS A 66 -19.12 -4.78 23.44
C HIS A 66 -18.21 -3.74 24.09
N GLU A 67 -16.89 -3.89 23.96
CA GLU A 67 -15.96 -2.96 24.60
C GLU A 67 -15.97 -1.59 23.93
N VAL A 68 -16.03 -1.52 22.60
CA VAL A 68 -16.15 -0.23 21.90
C VAL A 68 -17.51 0.42 22.16
N GLN A 69 -18.59 -0.36 22.19
CA GLN A 69 -19.91 0.15 22.57
C GLN A 69 -19.88 0.78 23.97
N PHE A 70 -19.32 0.08 24.95
CA PHE A 70 -19.18 0.58 26.32
C PHE A 70 -18.34 1.86 26.40
N LEU A 71 -17.26 1.97 25.61
CA LEU A 71 -16.45 3.20 25.52
C LEU A 71 -17.26 4.37 24.97
N LEU A 72 -18.04 4.16 23.92
CA LEU A 72 -18.88 5.19 23.31
C LEU A 72 -20.04 5.62 24.21
N GLU A 73 -20.63 4.68 24.95
CA GLU A 73 -21.65 4.98 25.97
C GLU A 73 -21.07 5.83 27.10
N ASN A 74 -19.88 5.49 27.61
CA ASN A 74 -19.20 6.31 28.62
C ASN A 74 -18.79 7.69 28.09
N PHE A 75 -18.35 7.77 26.82
CA PHE A 75 -18.07 9.03 26.16
C PHE A 75 -19.32 9.93 26.11
N ASN A 76 -20.49 9.36 25.79
CA ASN A 76 -21.77 10.06 25.84
C ASN A 76 -22.22 10.47 27.24
N SER A 77 -21.84 9.73 28.28
CA SER A 77 -22.07 10.14 29.67
C SER A 77 -21.16 11.30 30.09
N PHE A 78 -19.94 11.35 29.56
CA PHE A 78 -18.95 12.38 29.88
C PHE A 78 -19.22 13.71 29.15
N TYR A 79 -19.66 13.67 27.89
CA TYR A 79 -19.95 14.87 27.09
C TYR A 79 -21.45 15.17 27.02
N GLN A 80 -21.84 16.44 27.19
CA GLN A 80 -23.25 16.87 27.15
C GLN A 80 -23.90 16.70 25.76
N GLN A 81 -23.11 16.74 24.69
CA GLN A 81 -23.57 16.40 23.34
C GLN A 81 -23.52 14.89 23.16
N LYS A 82 -24.65 14.28 22.77
CA LYS A 82 -24.73 12.83 22.55
C LYS A 82 -24.35 12.47 21.12
N PHE A 83 -23.43 11.54 20.98
CA PHE A 83 -23.15 10.81 19.75
C PHE A 83 -24.18 9.69 19.59
N ASP A 84 -24.91 9.67 18.48
CA ASP A 84 -25.93 8.65 18.24
C ASP A 84 -25.29 7.30 17.87
N LEU A 85 -25.60 6.27 18.65
CA LEU A 85 -25.09 4.91 18.47
C LEU A 85 -26.06 4.02 17.68
N ALA A 86 -27.34 4.39 17.58
CA ALA A 86 -28.35 3.61 16.88
C ALA A 86 -28.01 3.27 15.41
N PRO A 87 -27.41 4.17 14.61
CA PRO A 87 -27.05 3.85 13.23
C PRO A 87 -25.82 2.94 13.11
N ILE A 88 -25.06 2.69 14.18
CA ILE A 88 -23.82 1.92 14.12
C ILE A 88 -24.12 0.43 14.06
N ARG A 89 -23.67 -0.22 12.99
CA ARG A 89 -23.65 -1.68 12.90
C ARG A 89 -22.44 -2.27 13.61
N PHE A 90 -22.68 -2.74 14.82
CA PHE A 90 -21.67 -3.43 15.63
C PHE A 90 -21.27 -4.81 15.06
N PRO A 91 -20.01 -5.23 15.25
CA PRO A 91 -19.42 -6.40 14.58
C PRO A 91 -20.08 -7.73 14.96
N GLN A 92 -20.67 -7.85 16.16
CA GLN A 92 -21.45 -9.03 16.56
C GLN A 92 -22.68 -9.27 15.67
N HIS A 93 -23.21 -8.23 15.02
CA HIS A 93 -24.35 -8.30 14.10
C HIS A 93 -23.90 -8.29 12.62
N THR A 94 -22.60 -8.38 12.38
CA THR A 94 -22.03 -8.42 11.03
C THR A 94 -21.76 -9.86 10.63
N GLN A 95 -22.30 -10.24 9.48
CA GLN A 95 -21.99 -11.47 8.78
C GLN A 95 -20.92 -11.18 7.74
N ILE A 96 -19.87 -12.00 7.73
CA ILE A 96 -18.81 -11.93 6.72
C ILE A 96 -18.97 -13.12 5.80
N ILE A 97 -18.92 -12.84 4.51
CA ILE A 97 -18.97 -13.82 3.44
C ILE A 97 -17.65 -13.72 2.70
N GLU A 98 -16.90 -14.81 2.65
CA GLU A 98 -15.67 -14.89 1.87
C GLU A 98 -15.96 -15.57 0.54
N ILE A 99 -15.65 -14.89 -0.56
CA ILE A 99 -15.85 -15.40 -1.92
C ILE A 99 -14.53 -16.01 -2.40
N GLU A 100 -14.50 -17.34 -2.48
CA GLU A 100 -13.29 -18.08 -2.86
C GLU A 100 -13.08 -18.14 -4.38
N GLN A 101 -14.19 -18.27 -5.12
CA GLN A 101 -14.18 -18.41 -6.56
C GLN A 101 -13.95 -17.05 -7.25
N ALA A 102 -12.94 -16.98 -8.12
CA ALA A 102 -12.51 -15.73 -8.74
C ALA A 102 -13.57 -15.11 -9.67
N SER A 103 -14.35 -15.92 -10.40
CA SER A 103 -15.46 -15.41 -11.24
C SER A 103 -16.51 -14.71 -10.40
N ASP A 104 -16.92 -15.34 -9.30
CA ASP A 104 -18.00 -14.85 -8.45
C ASP A 104 -17.57 -13.57 -7.72
N LEU A 105 -16.28 -13.49 -7.37
CA LEU A 105 -15.69 -12.28 -6.81
C LEU A 105 -15.74 -11.12 -7.82
N LEU A 106 -15.37 -11.36 -9.08
CA LEU A 106 -15.44 -10.34 -10.14
C LEU A 106 -16.89 -9.88 -10.36
N ASP A 107 -17.86 -10.81 -10.35
CA ASP A 107 -19.28 -10.50 -10.54
C ASP A 107 -19.87 -9.73 -9.35
N ALA A 108 -19.48 -10.09 -8.12
CA ALA A 108 -19.89 -9.39 -6.90
C ALA A 108 -19.34 -7.96 -6.86
N VAL A 109 -18.04 -7.78 -7.14
CA VAL A 109 -17.45 -6.44 -7.25
C VAL A 109 -18.06 -5.67 -8.41
N GLY A 110 -18.34 -6.33 -9.55
CA GLY A 110 -19.02 -5.75 -10.70
C GLY A 110 -20.38 -5.18 -10.38
N SER A 111 -21.19 -5.95 -9.66
CA SER A 111 -22.51 -5.52 -9.22
C SER A 111 -22.42 -4.34 -8.25
N TYR A 112 -21.48 -4.39 -7.29
CA TYR A 112 -21.25 -3.31 -6.34
C TYR A 112 -20.79 -2.01 -7.02
N VAL A 113 -19.77 -2.07 -7.88
CA VAL A 113 -19.26 -0.90 -8.60
C VAL A 113 -20.32 -0.32 -9.53
N LYS A 114 -21.09 -1.16 -10.23
CA LYS A 114 -22.19 -0.72 -11.09
C LYS A 114 -23.24 0.09 -10.34
N ALA A 115 -23.51 -0.23 -9.07
CA ALA A 115 -24.44 0.52 -8.24
C ALA A 115 -23.88 1.87 -7.75
N MET A 116 -22.56 2.06 -7.79
CA MET A 116 -21.88 3.29 -7.35
C MET A 116 -21.60 4.30 -8.47
N VAL A 117 -21.54 3.85 -9.73
CA VAL A 117 -21.18 4.71 -10.86
C VAL A 117 -22.37 5.50 -11.37
N SER A 118 -22.13 6.74 -11.77
CA SER A 118 -23.16 7.64 -12.32
C SER A 118 -23.35 7.41 -13.81
N GLU A 119 -24.43 7.98 -14.37
CA GLU A 119 -24.62 8.00 -15.82
C GLU A 119 -23.47 8.74 -16.51
N GLY A 120 -22.80 8.09 -17.46
CA GLY A 120 -21.64 8.61 -18.18
C GLY A 120 -20.28 8.12 -17.69
N ASP A 121 -20.23 7.57 -16.47
CA ASP A 121 -19.02 6.92 -15.96
C ASP A 121 -18.77 5.59 -16.69
N LYS A 122 -17.50 5.23 -16.85
CA LYS A 122 -17.08 3.93 -17.38
C LYS A 122 -16.25 3.22 -16.33
N PHE A 123 -16.36 1.92 -16.23
CA PHE A 123 -15.50 1.16 -15.33
C PHE A 123 -15.04 -0.15 -15.95
N ARG A 124 -13.91 -0.63 -15.45
CA ARG A 124 -13.33 -1.93 -15.78
C ARG A 124 -12.91 -2.62 -14.48
N ILE A 125 -13.08 -3.93 -14.45
CA ILE A 125 -12.73 -4.76 -13.29
C ILE A 125 -11.74 -5.82 -13.74
N LEU A 126 -10.70 -6.01 -12.94
CA LEU A 126 -9.57 -6.87 -13.25
C LEU A 126 -9.16 -7.67 -12.01
N PRO A 127 -8.74 -8.94 -12.17
CA PRO A 127 -8.07 -9.65 -11.10
C PRO A 127 -6.67 -9.06 -10.88
N ASP A 128 -6.25 -9.00 -9.62
CA ASP A 128 -4.88 -8.69 -9.22
C ASP A 128 -4.15 -9.95 -8.72
N GLN A 129 -2.82 -9.92 -8.74
CA GLN A 129 -1.97 -11.06 -8.41
C GLN A 129 -2.17 -11.58 -6.99
N ASN A 130 -2.62 -10.72 -6.07
CA ASN A 130 -2.87 -11.06 -4.67
C ASN A 130 -4.27 -11.58 -4.41
N LYS A 131 -4.90 -12.26 -5.39
CA LYS A 131 -6.26 -12.81 -5.24
C LYS A 131 -7.32 -11.73 -4.90
N ARG A 132 -6.99 -10.48 -5.25
CA ARG A 132 -7.80 -9.27 -5.10
C ARG A 132 -8.44 -8.90 -6.42
N VAL A 133 -9.35 -7.94 -6.36
CA VAL A 133 -9.95 -7.32 -7.53
C VAL A 133 -9.65 -5.84 -7.53
N VAL A 134 -9.27 -5.33 -8.70
CA VAL A 134 -9.07 -3.90 -8.96
C VAL A 134 -10.24 -3.41 -9.81
N ALA A 135 -10.86 -2.32 -9.40
CA ALA A 135 -11.81 -1.58 -10.22
C ALA A 135 -11.19 -0.24 -10.64
N ILE A 136 -11.21 0.04 -11.93
CA ILE A 136 -10.76 1.30 -12.52
C ILE A 136 -12.00 2.00 -13.03
N ILE A 137 -12.33 3.16 -12.47
CA ILE A 137 -13.53 3.92 -12.75
C ILE A 137 -13.11 5.24 -13.40
N LEU A 138 -13.45 5.43 -14.66
CA LEU A 138 -13.29 6.68 -15.41
C LEU A 138 -14.55 7.52 -15.25
N ARG A 139 -14.40 8.63 -14.54
CA ARG A 139 -15.46 9.61 -14.32
C ARG A 139 -15.73 10.41 -15.58
N ALA A 140 -16.92 11.02 -15.65
CA ALA A 140 -17.31 11.88 -16.77
C ALA A 140 -16.32 13.04 -17.03
N ASP A 141 -15.71 13.58 -15.98
CA ASP A 141 -14.68 14.65 -16.02
C ASP A 141 -13.28 14.16 -16.42
N LYS A 142 -13.15 12.87 -16.78
CA LYS A 142 -11.90 12.18 -17.12
C LYS A 142 -10.97 11.86 -15.95
N SER A 143 -11.33 12.19 -14.71
CA SER A 143 -10.61 11.69 -13.54
C SER A 143 -10.77 10.17 -13.40
N LEU A 144 -9.80 9.53 -12.74
CA LEU A 144 -9.86 8.10 -12.46
C LEU A 144 -9.93 7.83 -10.96
N GLU A 145 -10.78 6.87 -10.58
CA GLU A 145 -10.73 6.22 -9.27
C GLU A 145 -10.27 4.78 -9.45
N VAL A 146 -9.23 4.39 -8.72
CA VAL A 146 -8.72 3.03 -8.71
C VAL A 146 -8.96 2.43 -7.34
N ARG A 147 -9.89 1.48 -7.26
CA ARG A 147 -10.31 0.82 -6.02
C ARG A 147 -9.79 -0.60 -5.97
N THR A 148 -9.41 -1.05 -4.77
CA THR A 148 -8.99 -2.43 -4.53
C THR A 148 -9.96 -3.11 -3.57
N PHE A 149 -10.33 -4.35 -3.87
CA PHE A 149 -11.28 -5.13 -3.10
C PHE A 149 -10.70 -6.50 -2.75
N ASP A 150 -10.90 -6.91 -1.50
CA ASP A 150 -10.60 -8.26 -1.03
C ASP A 150 -11.77 -9.21 -1.29
N ARG A 151 -11.60 -10.45 -0.84
CA ARG A 151 -12.59 -11.53 -0.93
C ARG A 151 -13.72 -11.45 0.09
N LYS A 152 -13.64 -10.53 1.05
CA LYS A 152 -14.57 -10.45 2.17
C LYS A 152 -15.66 -9.42 1.91
N PHE A 153 -16.90 -9.87 2.07
CA PHE A 153 -18.11 -9.09 1.87
C PHE A 153 -19.00 -9.16 3.11
N THR A 154 -19.95 -8.25 3.17
CA THR A 154 -21.03 -8.20 4.16
C THR A 154 -22.35 -7.91 3.48
N ILE A 155 -23.46 -8.23 4.13
CA ILE A 155 -24.79 -7.91 3.61
C ILE A 155 -25.27 -6.61 4.23
N ARG A 156 -25.41 -5.53 3.45
CA ARG A 156 -25.99 -4.25 3.89
C ARG A 156 -27.26 -3.96 3.11
N LYS A 157 -28.36 -3.69 3.82
CA LYS A 157 -29.69 -3.42 3.21
C LYS A 157 -30.12 -4.48 2.17
N GLY A 158 -29.75 -5.74 2.41
CA GLY A 158 -30.06 -6.86 1.50
C GLY A 158 -29.14 -6.99 0.29
N ALA A 159 -28.17 -6.10 0.11
CA ALA A 159 -27.16 -6.16 -0.95
C ALA A 159 -25.82 -6.66 -0.40
N LEU A 160 -25.07 -7.38 -1.24
CA LEU A 160 -23.71 -7.79 -0.95
C LEU A 160 -22.77 -6.61 -1.20
N GLU A 161 -22.02 -6.19 -0.20
CA GLU A 161 -21.07 -5.07 -0.27
C GLU A 161 -19.69 -5.51 0.23
N PRO A 162 -18.59 -5.02 -0.37
CA PRO A 162 -17.24 -5.27 0.13
C PRO A 162 -17.09 -4.88 1.60
N LEU A 163 -16.38 -5.69 2.38
CA LEU A 163 -16.14 -5.39 3.80
C LEU A 163 -15.40 -4.05 3.96
N ARG A 164 -14.34 -3.86 3.17
CA ARG A 164 -13.60 -2.60 3.04
C ARG A 164 -13.88 -2.01 1.66
N ASN A 165 -14.28 -0.75 1.60
CA ASN A 165 -14.63 -0.05 0.36
C ASN A 165 -13.93 1.30 0.18
N ASP A 166 -13.01 1.63 1.10
CA ASP A 166 -12.26 2.87 1.16
C ASP A 166 -10.80 2.72 0.73
N LEU A 167 -10.39 1.55 0.22
CA LEU A 167 -9.08 1.35 -0.42
C LEU A 167 -9.13 1.90 -1.85
N VAL A 168 -8.76 3.16 -2.02
CA VAL A 168 -8.88 3.92 -3.25
C VAL A 168 -7.70 4.88 -3.48
N LEU A 169 -7.28 4.96 -4.73
CA LEU A 169 -6.43 6.02 -5.27
C LEU A 169 -7.25 6.89 -6.21
N TYR A 170 -7.03 8.19 -6.16
CA TYR A 170 -7.69 9.18 -7.01
C TYR A 170 -6.68 9.81 -7.96
N TYR A 171 -7.00 9.88 -9.24
CA TYR A 171 -6.14 10.48 -10.25
C TYR A 171 -6.87 11.58 -11.01
N THR A 172 -6.11 12.61 -11.39
CA THR A 172 -6.58 13.69 -12.27
C THR A 172 -6.74 13.19 -13.71
N PRO A 173 -7.37 13.98 -14.61
CA PRO A 173 -7.41 13.68 -16.04
C PRO A 173 -6.02 13.47 -16.69
N GLU A 174 -4.99 14.07 -16.13
CA GLU A 174 -3.59 13.96 -16.56
C GLU A 174 -2.90 12.69 -16.01
N LEU A 175 -3.63 11.82 -15.29
CA LEU A 175 -3.14 10.60 -14.66
C LEU A 175 -2.13 10.85 -13.53
N GLU A 176 -2.20 12.02 -12.88
CA GLU A 176 -1.44 12.33 -11.68
C GLU A 176 -2.28 12.07 -10.43
N LEU A 177 -1.66 11.69 -9.31
CA LEU A 177 -2.40 11.50 -8.06
C LEU A 177 -3.01 12.82 -7.59
N SER A 178 -4.31 12.82 -7.38
CA SER A 178 -5.05 14.03 -6.99
C SER A 178 -4.61 14.54 -5.61
N SER A 179 -4.29 15.82 -5.52
CA SER A 179 -3.97 16.49 -4.25
C SER A 179 -5.19 16.81 -3.37
N HIS A 180 -6.38 16.81 -3.97
CA HIS A 180 -7.65 17.12 -3.28
C HIS A 180 -8.23 15.95 -2.48
N HIS A 181 -7.67 14.75 -2.64
CA HIS A 181 -8.21 13.54 -2.08
C HIS A 181 -7.24 12.89 -1.10
N THR A 182 -7.79 12.16 -0.14
CA THR A 182 -7.00 11.26 0.71
C THR A 182 -6.96 9.90 0.04
N HIS A 183 -5.75 9.41 -0.20
CA HIS A 183 -5.47 8.13 -0.82
C HIS A 183 -5.32 7.07 0.27
N LYS A 184 -5.79 5.86 -0.02
CA LYS A 184 -5.65 4.74 0.90
C LYS A 184 -5.47 3.45 0.14
N ILE A 185 -4.41 2.71 0.46
CA ILE A 185 -4.09 1.45 -0.21
C ILE A 185 -3.51 0.47 0.78
N GLU A 186 -3.65 -0.81 0.47
CA GLU A 186 -2.88 -1.83 1.16
C GLU A 186 -1.54 -2.06 0.45
N VAL A 187 -0.44 -1.80 1.15
CA VAL A 187 0.91 -1.86 0.58
C VAL A 187 1.58 -3.23 0.75
N ALA A 188 1.11 -4.00 1.72
CA ALA A 188 1.51 -5.37 2.02
C ALA A 188 0.43 -6.02 2.90
N PRO A 189 0.38 -7.36 3.04
CA PRO A 189 -0.58 -8.02 3.90
C PRO A 189 -0.61 -7.37 5.29
N TYR A 190 -1.80 -6.94 5.72
CA TYR A 190 -2.01 -6.30 7.02
C TYR A 190 -1.28 -4.97 7.23
N ILE A 191 -0.84 -4.30 6.15
CA ILE A 191 -0.23 -2.97 6.19
C ILE A 191 -0.98 -2.03 5.25
N THR A 192 -1.67 -1.05 5.83
CA THR A 192 -2.43 -0.04 5.08
C THR A 192 -1.71 1.30 5.14
N ALA A 193 -1.53 1.93 3.99
CA ALA A 193 -1.07 3.31 3.88
C ALA A 193 -2.28 4.24 3.68
N GLN A 194 -2.31 5.37 4.39
CA GLN A 194 -3.23 6.47 4.11
C GLN A 194 -2.42 7.76 4.01
N PHE A 195 -2.58 8.50 2.91
CA PHE A 195 -1.74 9.67 2.62
C PHE A 195 -2.44 10.69 1.73
N ARG A 196 -1.92 11.92 1.72
CA ARG A 196 -2.26 12.97 0.77
C ARG A 196 -1.03 13.37 -0.03
N VAL A 197 -1.26 13.78 -1.27
CA VAL A 197 -0.22 14.29 -2.16
C VAL A 197 -0.30 15.81 -2.21
N MET A 198 0.82 16.50 -2.00
CA MET A 198 0.93 17.96 -2.13
C MET A 198 2.28 18.28 -2.76
N ASN A 199 2.28 18.88 -3.95
CA ASN A 199 3.50 19.26 -4.69
C ASN A 199 4.51 18.09 -4.81
N ASP A 200 4.07 16.95 -5.33
CA ASP A 200 4.84 15.68 -5.47
C ASP A 200 5.38 15.07 -4.17
N LYS A 201 4.98 15.62 -3.03
CA LYS A 201 5.32 15.12 -1.71
C LYS A 201 4.12 14.48 -1.04
N ILE A 202 4.38 13.43 -0.29
CA ILE A 202 3.36 12.72 0.46
C ILE A 202 3.44 13.02 1.95
N SER A 203 2.27 13.14 2.56
CA SER A 203 2.12 13.19 4.01
C SER A 203 1.06 12.20 4.43
N GLY A 204 1.36 11.36 5.43
CA GLY A 204 0.47 10.28 5.81
C GLY A 204 1.08 9.29 6.78
N VAL A 205 0.46 8.12 6.88
CA VAL A 205 0.86 7.08 7.83
C VAL A 205 0.69 5.69 7.24
N LEU A 206 1.56 4.78 7.64
CA LEU A 206 1.41 3.34 7.45
C LEU A 206 1.04 2.71 8.79
N MET A 207 -0.03 1.94 8.79
CA MET A 207 -0.55 1.22 9.97
C MET A 207 -0.42 -0.28 9.72
N ARG A 208 0.00 -1.04 10.73
CA ARG A 208 0.27 -2.47 10.64
C ARG A 208 -0.50 -3.28 11.67
N GLY A 209 -1.02 -4.42 11.22
CA GLY A 209 -1.54 -5.49 12.06
C GLY A 209 -2.87 -5.16 12.72
N TYR A 210 -3.39 -6.13 13.46
CA TYR A 210 -4.74 -6.08 14.04
C TYR A 210 -4.91 -4.99 15.11
N VAL A 211 -3.81 -4.48 15.69
CA VAL A 211 -3.84 -3.34 16.64
C VAL A 211 -3.59 -1.99 15.95
N PHE A 212 -3.48 -1.96 14.62
CA PHE A 212 -3.17 -0.76 13.84
C PHE A 212 -1.91 -0.05 14.35
N GLN A 213 -0.82 -0.76 14.61
CA GLN A 213 0.41 -0.13 15.09
C GLN A 213 0.97 0.80 14.01
N LYS A 214 1.30 2.05 14.36
CA LYS A 214 2.01 2.96 13.45
C LYS A 214 3.36 2.37 13.07
N LEU A 215 3.54 2.08 11.79
CA LEU A 215 4.77 1.53 11.22
C LEU A 215 5.70 2.66 10.74
N LEU A 216 5.15 3.61 10.00
CA LEU A 216 5.88 4.74 9.42
C LEU A 216 4.97 5.96 9.37
N GLU A 217 5.52 7.14 9.65
CA GLU A 217 4.86 8.43 9.48
C GLU A 217 5.62 9.19 8.39
N MET A 218 4.94 9.53 7.30
CA MET A 218 5.53 10.23 6.16
C MET A 218 5.21 11.71 6.30
N LYS A 219 6.23 12.57 6.29
CA LYS A 219 6.05 14.02 6.47
C LYS A 219 6.70 14.79 5.33
N ASN A 220 5.90 15.13 4.34
CA ASN A 220 6.33 15.92 3.19
C ASN A 220 7.55 15.28 2.49
N GLU A 221 7.49 13.96 2.32
CA GLU A 221 8.55 13.16 1.68
C GLU A 221 8.26 13.03 0.18
N PRO A 222 9.28 13.04 -0.70
CA PRO A 222 9.07 12.76 -2.13
C PRO A 222 8.52 11.34 -2.33
N LEU A 223 7.44 11.19 -3.12
CA LEU A 223 6.86 9.87 -3.38
C LEU A 223 7.89 8.88 -3.97
N GLN A 224 8.81 9.39 -4.77
CA GLN A 224 9.87 8.59 -5.41
C GLN A 224 10.84 7.94 -4.40
N GLU A 225 11.02 8.55 -3.23
CA GLU A 225 11.89 8.05 -2.18
C GLU A 225 11.17 7.04 -1.26
N THR A 226 9.84 7.10 -1.20
CA THR A 226 9.02 6.21 -0.37
C THR A 226 8.58 4.95 -1.12
N THR A 227 9.53 4.04 -1.39
CA THR A 227 9.30 2.79 -2.16
C THR A 227 8.15 1.92 -1.63
N ARG A 228 7.95 1.89 -0.31
CA ARG A 228 6.84 1.17 0.35
C ARG A 228 5.45 1.61 -0.11
N VAL A 229 5.33 2.84 -0.63
CA VAL A 229 4.08 3.40 -1.15
C VAL A 229 4.13 3.46 -2.68
N LEU A 230 5.26 3.88 -3.25
CA LEU A 230 5.45 3.98 -4.70
C LEU A 230 5.20 2.65 -5.42
N PHE A 231 5.77 1.53 -4.95
CA PHE A 231 5.69 0.27 -5.69
C PHE A 231 4.27 -0.29 -5.77
N PRO A 232 3.48 -0.34 -4.68
CA PRO A 232 2.06 -0.69 -4.76
C PRO A 232 1.28 0.20 -5.73
N ILE A 233 1.55 1.51 -5.77
CA ILE A 233 0.92 2.43 -6.71
C ILE A 233 1.31 2.07 -8.15
N LYS A 234 2.60 1.92 -8.44
CA LYS A 234 3.09 1.56 -9.78
C LYS A 234 2.55 0.20 -10.26
N ARG A 235 2.37 -0.75 -9.36
CA ARG A 235 1.72 -2.03 -9.66
C ARG A 235 0.25 -1.85 -10.06
N LEU A 236 -0.47 -0.89 -9.50
CA LEU A 236 -1.84 -0.59 -9.92
C LEU A 236 -1.86 0.18 -11.25
N GLU A 237 -0.93 1.13 -11.42
CA GLU A 237 -0.80 1.94 -12.64
C GLU A 237 -0.58 1.10 -13.90
N GLN A 238 0.09 -0.06 -13.79
CA GLN A 238 0.31 -0.95 -14.93
C GLN A 238 -0.97 -1.37 -15.69
N PHE A 239 -2.15 -1.27 -15.05
CA PHE A 239 -3.42 -1.66 -15.65
C PHE A 239 -4.03 -0.58 -16.55
N PHE A 240 -3.58 0.67 -16.46
CA PHE A 240 -4.16 1.80 -17.19
C PHE A 240 -3.16 2.83 -17.73
N LEU A 241 -1.90 2.82 -17.26
CA LEU A 241 -0.82 3.63 -17.80
C LEU A 241 0.03 2.82 -18.77
N ASP A 242 0.33 3.41 -19.93
CA ASP A 242 1.32 2.85 -20.85
C ASP A 242 2.73 3.02 -20.25
N ARG A 243 3.51 1.94 -20.21
CA ARG A 243 4.91 1.95 -19.75
C ARG A 243 5.77 2.95 -20.53
N ARG A 244 5.44 3.20 -21.80
CA ARG A 244 6.15 4.17 -22.65
C ARG A 244 5.99 5.61 -22.17
N THR A 245 4.91 5.89 -21.45
CA THR A 245 4.60 7.22 -20.90
C THR A 245 4.84 7.31 -19.40
N ASP A 246 5.11 6.21 -18.71
CA ASP A 246 5.42 6.21 -17.27
C ASP A 246 6.81 6.79 -17.02
N PRO A 247 6.92 7.97 -16.36
CA PRO A 247 8.21 8.61 -16.10
C PRO A 247 9.17 7.75 -15.30
N TYR A 248 8.66 6.95 -14.35
CA TYR A 248 9.50 6.09 -13.52
C TYR A 248 10.13 4.96 -14.34
N TYR A 249 9.36 4.36 -15.24
CA TYR A 249 9.86 3.34 -16.16
C TYR A 249 10.89 3.94 -17.13
N GLN A 250 10.59 5.09 -17.74
CA GLN A 250 11.50 5.75 -18.68
C GLN A 250 12.83 6.17 -18.04
N ASP A 251 12.78 6.67 -16.80
CA ASP A 251 13.98 7.02 -16.02
C ASP A 251 14.86 5.79 -15.75
N LEU A 252 14.29 4.67 -15.32
CA LEU A 252 15.04 3.43 -15.11
C LEU A 252 15.68 2.89 -16.40
N ILE A 253 14.95 2.90 -17.51
CA ILE A 253 15.47 2.49 -18.82
C ILE A 253 16.65 3.39 -19.23
N SER A 254 16.47 4.71 -19.12
CA SER A 254 17.49 5.69 -19.47
C SER A 254 18.75 5.56 -18.60
N GLN A 255 18.59 5.28 -17.31
CA GLN A 255 19.69 5.03 -16.39
C GLN A 255 20.46 3.76 -16.76
N LEU A 256 19.76 2.67 -17.06
CA LEU A 256 20.39 1.41 -17.49
C LEU A 256 21.21 1.59 -18.77
N GLU A 257 20.63 2.22 -19.80
CA GLU A 257 21.28 2.46 -21.08
C GLU A 257 22.50 3.38 -20.93
N ARG A 258 22.33 4.52 -20.25
CA ARG A 258 23.41 5.50 -20.05
C ARG A 258 24.57 4.90 -19.27
N THR A 259 24.30 4.17 -18.19
CA THR A 259 25.36 3.60 -17.37
C THR A 259 26.09 2.47 -18.09
N ALA A 260 25.40 1.64 -18.86
CA ALA A 260 26.05 0.63 -19.70
C ALA A 260 26.99 1.27 -20.74
N ALA A 261 26.55 2.34 -21.40
CA ALA A 261 27.36 3.07 -22.38
C ALA A 261 28.61 3.71 -21.74
N LEU A 262 28.47 4.33 -20.56
CA LEU A 262 29.61 4.95 -19.85
C LEU A 262 30.65 3.91 -19.40
N ILE A 263 30.22 2.74 -18.94
CA ILE A 263 31.15 1.65 -18.59
C ILE A 263 31.92 1.16 -19.83
N GLN A 264 31.24 1.03 -20.97
CA GLN A 264 31.89 0.65 -22.23
C GLN A 264 32.93 1.70 -22.69
N GLN A 265 32.71 2.97 -22.34
CA GLN A 265 33.65 4.07 -22.59
C GLN A 265 34.79 4.17 -21.56
N GLY A 266 34.77 3.33 -20.50
CA GLY A 266 35.81 3.30 -19.48
C GLY A 266 35.64 4.31 -18.34
N ASP A 267 34.42 4.83 -18.13
CA ASP A 267 34.13 5.73 -17.01
C ASP A 267 34.14 4.96 -15.67
N VAL A 268 35.08 5.34 -14.80
CA VAL A 268 35.28 4.70 -13.49
C VAL A 268 34.19 5.08 -12.49
N GLU A 269 33.58 6.27 -12.61
CA GLU A 269 32.48 6.67 -11.74
C GLU A 269 31.21 5.88 -12.06
N ALA A 270 30.96 5.58 -13.34
CA ALA A 270 29.82 4.78 -13.78
C ALA A 270 29.77 3.39 -13.13
N LEU A 271 30.92 2.80 -12.80
CA LEU A 271 31.02 1.53 -12.08
C LEU A 271 30.42 1.59 -10.67
N LYS A 272 30.59 2.71 -9.97
CA LYS A 272 30.04 2.90 -8.61
C LYS A 272 28.51 2.97 -8.65
N TRP A 273 27.96 3.61 -9.67
CA TRP A 273 26.52 3.79 -9.84
C TRP A 273 25.81 2.57 -10.43
N ALA A 274 26.51 1.73 -11.19
CA ALA A 274 25.91 0.59 -11.87
C ALA A 274 25.26 -0.41 -10.91
N ASN A 275 25.88 -0.70 -9.77
CA ASN A 275 25.28 -1.60 -8.77
C ASN A 275 23.99 -1.01 -8.18
N ILE A 276 23.94 0.31 -7.98
CA ILE A 276 22.75 1.00 -7.47
C ILE A 276 21.62 0.92 -8.50
N ILE A 277 21.92 1.20 -9.77
CA ILE A 277 20.94 1.15 -10.86
C ILE A 277 20.45 -0.27 -11.11
N LEU A 278 21.35 -1.27 -11.10
CA LEU A 278 20.97 -2.68 -11.18
C LEU A 278 20.05 -3.09 -10.04
N SER A 279 20.38 -2.74 -8.80
CA SER A 279 19.55 -3.02 -7.63
C SER A 279 18.14 -2.42 -7.77
N LYS A 280 18.05 -1.16 -8.23
CA LYS A 280 16.76 -0.50 -8.53
C LYS A 280 15.98 -1.24 -9.62
N ALA A 281 16.63 -1.59 -10.73
CA ALA A 281 16.00 -2.28 -11.85
C ALA A 281 15.51 -3.68 -11.47
N ASP A 282 16.33 -4.46 -10.75
CA ASP A 282 15.96 -5.79 -10.27
C ASP A 282 14.78 -5.72 -9.31
N THR A 283 14.82 -4.77 -8.37
CA THR A 283 13.70 -4.54 -7.45
C THR A 283 12.42 -4.16 -8.21
N ALA A 284 12.51 -3.31 -9.24
CA ALA A 284 11.37 -2.91 -10.05
C ALA A 284 10.82 -4.08 -10.89
N LEU A 285 11.67 -4.93 -11.45
CA LEU A 285 11.29 -6.15 -12.18
C LEU A 285 10.54 -7.13 -11.27
N ASP A 286 11.03 -7.32 -10.04
CA ASP A 286 10.45 -8.25 -9.07
C ASP A 286 9.12 -7.76 -8.48
N ASN A 287 8.92 -6.43 -8.39
CA ASN A 287 7.79 -5.87 -7.64
C ASN A 287 6.73 -5.15 -8.49
N ILE A 288 7.10 -4.66 -9.67
CA ILE A 288 6.27 -3.77 -10.50
C ILE A 288 6.14 -4.31 -11.92
N PHE A 289 7.25 -4.47 -12.63
CA PHE A 289 7.29 -4.75 -14.07
C PHE A 289 7.55 -6.24 -14.35
N LEU A 290 6.72 -7.09 -13.76
CA LEU A 290 6.86 -8.54 -13.86
C LEU A 290 6.85 -9.01 -15.32
N GLY A 291 7.90 -9.74 -15.71
CA GLY A 291 8.07 -10.28 -17.06
C GLY A 291 8.44 -9.24 -18.14
N ASP A 292 8.88 -8.04 -17.75
CA ASP A 292 9.34 -7.04 -18.72
C ASP A 292 10.63 -7.47 -19.43
N LYS A 293 10.52 -7.76 -20.73
CA LYS A 293 11.64 -8.26 -21.54
C LYS A 293 12.71 -7.21 -21.78
N LEU A 294 12.33 -5.94 -21.95
CA LEU A 294 13.28 -4.87 -22.29
C LEU A 294 14.13 -4.52 -21.08
N MET A 295 13.51 -4.27 -19.93
CA MET A 295 14.23 -3.98 -18.70
C MET A 295 15.11 -5.16 -18.26
N THR A 296 14.62 -6.40 -18.45
CA THR A 296 15.44 -7.62 -18.22
C THR A 296 16.67 -7.68 -19.12
N LEU A 297 16.52 -7.34 -20.40
CA LEU A 297 17.62 -7.30 -21.36
C LEU A 297 18.66 -6.24 -20.96
N LEU A 298 18.23 -5.02 -20.68
CA LEU A 298 19.11 -3.91 -20.31
C LEU A 298 19.86 -4.17 -18.98
N ALA A 299 19.18 -4.75 -17.98
CA ALA A 299 19.82 -5.17 -16.75
C ALA A 299 20.88 -6.26 -17.00
N ARG A 300 20.61 -7.20 -17.91
CA ARG A 300 21.60 -8.22 -18.31
C ARG A 300 22.79 -7.60 -19.04
N ASP A 301 22.56 -6.65 -19.93
CA ASP A 301 23.61 -6.00 -20.71
C ASP A 301 24.53 -5.16 -19.80
N LEU A 302 23.97 -4.46 -18.81
CA LEU A 302 24.75 -3.75 -17.79
C LEU A 302 25.59 -4.71 -16.93
N ARG A 303 25.03 -5.85 -16.51
CA ARG A 303 25.81 -6.91 -15.82
C ARG A 303 26.97 -7.43 -16.68
N HIS A 304 26.74 -7.59 -17.98
CA HIS A 304 27.79 -8.02 -18.91
C HIS A 304 28.90 -6.98 -19.02
N ALA A 305 28.55 -5.70 -19.17
CA ALA A 305 29.50 -4.60 -19.23
C ALA A 305 30.39 -4.52 -17.97
N LEU A 306 29.80 -4.73 -16.78
CA LEU A 306 30.55 -4.83 -15.52
C LEU A 306 31.52 -6.03 -15.51
N GLY A 307 31.06 -7.18 -15.98
CA GLY A 307 31.87 -8.40 -16.07
C GLY A 307 33.07 -8.25 -17.02
N GLU A 308 32.87 -7.63 -18.19
CA GLU A 308 33.95 -7.38 -19.15
C GLU A 308 34.98 -6.39 -18.63
N HIS A 309 34.55 -5.32 -17.96
CA HIS A 309 35.45 -4.35 -17.35
C HIS A 309 36.34 -5.02 -16.28
N ASN A 310 35.76 -5.86 -15.42
CA ASN A 310 36.52 -6.61 -14.42
C ASN A 310 37.53 -7.56 -15.06
N ARG A 311 37.18 -8.24 -16.16
CA ARG A 311 38.11 -9.11 -16.91
C ARG A 311 39.26 -8.33 -17.54
N LYS A 312 38.99 -7.17 -18.15
CA LYS A 312 40.03 -6.31 -18.74
C LYS A 312 40.99 -5.78 -17.67
N ASN A 313 40.50 -5.42 -16.48
CA ASN A 313 41.34 -4.98 -15.37
C ASN A 313 42.18 -6.10 -14.74
N ILE A 314 41.66 -7.33 -14.67
CA ILE A 314 42.45 -8.49 -14.20
C ILE A 314 43.52 -8.87 -15.22
N SER A 315 43.22 -8.74 -16.52
CA SER A 315 44.18 -8.99 -17.59
C SER A 315 45.28 -7.91 -17.69
N SER A 316 45.01 -6.67 -17.29
CA SER A 316 46.00 -5.58 -17.27
C SER A 316 46.79 -5.52 -15.95
N SER A 317 46.23 -5.99 -14.83
CA SER A 317 46.93 -6.07 -13.54
C SER A 317 47.85 -7.28 -13.41
N ALA A 318 47.73 -8.29 -14.27
CA ALA A 318 48.66 -9.42 -14.35
C ALA A 318 50.07 -9.06 -14.88
N ILE A 319 50.32 -7.79 -15.23
CA ILE A 319 51.63 -7.28 -15.69
C ILE A 319 52.30 -6.34 -14.67
N SER A 320 51.64 -6.00 -13.54
CA SER A 320 52.25 -5.19 -12.48
C SER A 320 52.15 -5.89 -11.13
N SER A 321 53.22 -6.57 -10.76
CA SER A 321 53.44 -7.18 -9.45
C SER A 321 53.51 -6.16 -8.31
N ASP A 322 53.03 -6.61 -7.14
CA ASP A 322 53.33 -6.16 -5.77
C ASP A 322 52.94 -4.72 -5.37
N ILE A 323 51.99 -4.61 -4.44
CA ILE A 323 52.16 -3.99 -3.11
C ILE A 323 50.84 -4.16 -2.31
N LEU A 324 50.96 -4.79 -1.13
CA LEU A 324 49.95 -4.80 -0.07
C LEU A 324 49.49 -3.37 0.27
N ILE A 325 48.19 -3.17 0.53
CA ILE A 325 47.70 -2.40 1.69
C ILE A 325 46.29 -2.89 2.05
N THR A 326 46.21 -3.38 3.28
CA THR A 326 45.03 -3.64 4.09
C THR A 326 44.31 -2.31 4.37
N GLN A 327 43.02 -2.18 4.03
CA GLN A 327 42.14 -1.22 4.69
C GLN A 327 40.71 -1.78 4.78
N GLN A 328 40.38 -2.23 5.99
CA GLN A 328 39.02 -2.45 6.48
C GLN A 328 38.27 -1.12 6.52
N LEU A 329 36.99 -1.13 6.15
CA LEU A 329 35.95 -0.15 6.53
C LEU A 329 34.57 -0.73 6.16
N PRO A 330 33.47 -0.27 6.79
CA PRO A 330 32.71 -1.02 7.78
C PRO A 330 31.48 -1.72 7.21
N GLU A 331 31.08 -2.82 7.87
CA GLU A 331 29.76 -3.43 7.74
C GLU A 331 28.69 -2.37 8.04
N ALA A 332 27.93 -1.99 7.01
CA ALA A 332 26.65 -1.32 7.17
C ALA A 332 25.58 -2.42 7.22
N ASP A 333 25.08 -2.66 8.43
CA ASP A 333 23.87 -3.43 8.69
C ASP A 333 22.68 -2.78 7.97
N GLU A 334 22.39 -3.22 6.75
CA GLU A 334 21.04 -3.15 6.19
C GLU A 334 20.46 -4.56 6.20
N GLU A 335 19.80 -4.88 7.30
CA GLU A 335 18.89 -6.01 7.42
C GLU A 335 17.66 -5.74 6.52
N CYS A 336 17.88 -5.83 5.21
CA CYS A 336 16.83 -5.94 4.23
C CYS A 336 16.13 -7.29 4.49
N LEU A 337 15.02 -7.23 5.23
CA LEU A 337 14.05 -8.31 5.32
C LEU A 337 13.61 -8.65 3.90
N LYS A 338 14.32 -9.60 3.27
CA LYS A 338 13.90 -10.30 2.06
C LYS A 338 12.53 -10.87 2.37
N ILE A 339 11.50 -10.32 1.75
CA ILE A 339 10.19 -10.97 1.68
C ILE A 339 10.44 -12.24 0.88
N ALA A 340 10.65 -13.35 1.58
CA ALA A 340 10.80 -14.64 0.96
C ALA A 340 9.49 -14.96 0.23
N PRO A 341 9.51 -15.26 -1.08
CA PRO A 341 8.36 -15.87 -1.71
C PRO A 341 8.12 -17.22 -1.01
N LEU A 342 6.93 -17.38 -0.43
CA LEU A 342 6.47 -18.65 0.13
C LEU A 342 6.49 -19.68 -1.01
N LYS A 343 7.52 -20.53 -1.00
CA LYS A 343 7.56 -21.73 -1.83
C LYS A 343 6.43 -22.65 -1.37
N GLU A 344 5.57 -22.97 -2.34
CA GLU A 344 4.78 -24.20 -2.48
C GLU A 344 4.88 -25.16 -1.30
N PHE A 345 3.85 -25.17 -0.44
CA PHE A 345 3.58 -26.33 0.37
C PHE A 345 2.89 -27.38 -0.50
N ASP A 346 3.69 -28.39 -0.82
CA ASP A 346 3.28 -29.69 -1.34
C ASP A 346 2.30 -30.33 -0.34
N LEU A 347 1.02 -30.41 -0.71
CA LEU A 347 0.01 -31.14 0.05
C LEU A 347 -0.03 -32.58 -0.46
N THR A 348 0.86 -33.41 0.08
CA THR A 348 0.69 -34.86 0.07
C THR A 348 0.40 -35.36 1.48
N ASN A 349 -0.75 -36.05 1.56
CA ASN A 349 -1.39 -36.79 2.65
C ASN A 349 -2.23 -36.00 3.66
#